data_AF-A0A6B4JKI9-F1
#
_entry.id   AF-A0A6B4JKI9-F1
#
_cell.length_a   1.000
_cell.length_b   1.000
_cell.length_c   1.000
_cell.angle_alpha   90.00
_cell.angle_beta   90.00
_cell.angle_gamma   90.00
#
_symmetry.space_group_name_H-M   'P 1'
#
loop_
_entity.id
_entity.type
_entity.pdbx_description
1 polymer ?
#
loop_
_entity_poly.entity_id
_entity_poly.type
_entity_poly.pdbx_seq_one_letter_code
_entity_poly.pdbx_strand_id
1 'polypeptide(L)'
;MIDFKQLEQDILTRNNAEVFEKYLHIFKEEVKIPTTVVSVKTIGLRGRKKCDTFKVSFDDYDTEIEVPYFKKAIGVPPEELAPGSRYNKDGISYLYLTSDIETSIAEIRLELNEVCSIADFMCNQDGIYVDVFQMKEDVLLQDLYQILMNPKTCNDRIYEITQCLSDIFKAMGFVGIVYPSTLTQGRNLVCFYPEMFNFVLYSDRVYKGVLRDSRIIPVSQLDQFKRFPNYRKEMYSFGDTEEKEEAFEYIQDKIYHEDEQNYKYRCNEIFNMPPINQEILLNQLIKEFEKTHLRKIAYQLRGTYYMNLGEYKKGIWDYIISLNRCESQWDTLIESVKEEVINNVAISNQHKGEELDENINATCNEYFRVCKERNNRIISYLNNH
;
A
#
# COMPACT_ATOMS: atom_id res chain seq x y z
N MET A 1 35.30 26.22 -20.32
CA MET A 1 34.94 25.76 -18.95
C MET A 1 33.88 26.73 -18.47
N ILE A 2 32.70 26.20 -18.17
CA ILE A 2 31.54 27.01 -17.78
C ILE A 2 31.82 27.82 -16.51
N ASP A 3 31.40 29.08 -16.50
CA ASP A 3 31.39 29.92 -15.30
C ASP A 3 29.98 29.84 -14.67
N PHE A 4 29.87 29.05 -13.59
CA PHE A 4 28.59 28.84 -12.91
C PHE A 4 28.06 30.11 -12.22
N LYS A 5 28.93 31.03 -11.80
CA LYS A 5 28.47 32.32 -11.23
C LYS A 5 27.86 33.21 -12.30
N GLN A 6 28.45 33.22 -13.49
CA GLN A 6 27.86 33.94 -14.63
C GLN A 6 26.53 33.31 -15.05
N LEU A 7 26.39 31.97 -14.96
CA LEU A 7 25.12 31.27 -15.19
C LEU A 7 24.03 31.75 -14.24
N GLU A 8 24.32 31.78 -12.93
CA GLU A 8 23.35 32.24 -11.93
C GLU A 8 22.92 33.69 -12.21
N GLN A 9 23.88 34.58 -12.49
CA GLN A 9 23.59 35.98 -12.81
C GLN A 9 22.75 36.14 -14.07
N ASP A 10 23.09 35.40 -15.13
CA ASP A 10 22.36 35.46 -16.40
C ASP A 10 20.91 35.01 -16.21
N ILE A 11 20.67 33.90 -15.50
CA ILE A 11 19.31 33.40 -15.20
C ILE A 11 18.50 34.44 -14.43
N LEU A 12 19.11 35.11 -13.45
CA LEU A 12 18.41 36.06 -12.59
C LEU A 12 18.18 37.44 -13.22
N THR A 13 18.81 37.78 -14.35
CA THR A 13 18.82 39.16 -14.87
C THR A 13 18.47 39.31 -16.35
N ARG A 14 18.49 38.24 -17.14
CA ARG A 14 18.31 38.29 -18.60
C ARG A 14 17.03 37.58 -19.04
N ASN A 15 16.74 37.63 -20.34
CA ASN A 15 15.60 36.94 -20.93
C ASN A 15 15.78 35.41 -20.83
N ASN A 16 14.77 34.74 -20.27
CA ASN A 16 14.79 33.30 -20.01
C ASN A 16 15.09 32.43 -21.25
N ALA A 17 14.61 32.79 -22.43
CA ALA A 17 14.77 31.96 -23.64
C ALA A 17 16.21 32.01 -24.18
N GLU A 18 16.81 33.20 -24.24
CA GLU A 18 18.19 33.36 -24.70
C GLU A 18 19.19 32.72 -23.74
N VAL A 19 18.93 32.84 -22.43
CA VAL A 19 19.74 32.20 -21.38
C VAL A 19 19.66 30.68 -21.51
N PHE A 20 18.45 30.14 -21.67
CA PHE A 20 18.23 28.70 -21.82
C PHE A 20 19.02 28.13 -23.00
N GLU A 21 18.87 28.69 -24.21
CA GLU A 21 19.54 28.19 -25.40
C GLU A 21 21.07 28.26 -25.28
N LYS A 22 21.59 29.39 -24.76
CA LYS A 22 23.02 29.56 -24.50
C LYS A 22 23.56 28.45 -23.60
N TYR A 23 22.93 28.23 -22.44
CA TYR A 23 23.45 27.26 -21.48
C TYR A 23 23.14 25.81 -21.86
N LEU A 24 22.05 25.54 -22.57
CA LEU A 24 21.81 24.21 -23.15
C LEU A 24 22.95 23.80 -24.09
N HIS A 25 23.39 24.72 -24.96
CA HIS A 25 24.53 24.48 -25.84
C HIS A 25 25.83 24.23 -25.05
N ILE A 26 26.15 25.10 -24.08
CA ILE A 26 27.34 24.94 -23.24
C ILE A 26 27.33 23.61 -22.47
N PHE A 27 26.19 23.22 -21.88
CA PHE A 27 26.08 21.95 -21.15
C PHE A 27 26.28 20.74 -22.07
N LYS A 28 25.81 20.78 -23.32
CA LYS A 28 26.00 19.70 -24.30
C LYS A 28 27.45 19.55 -24.75
N GLU A 29 28.19 20.65 -24.88
CA GLU A 29 29.54 20.64 -25.44
C GLU A 29 30.65 20.56 -24.38
N GLU A 30 30.47 21.24 -23.24
CA GLU A 30 31.54 21.48 -22.28
C GLU A 30 31.37 20.75 -20.94
N VAL A 31 30.16 20.28 -20.60
CA VAL A 31 29.85 19.77 -19.26
C VAL A 31 29.54 18.27 -19.30
N LYS A 32 30.45 17.46 -18.75
CA LYS A 32 30.22 16.02 -18.58
C LYS A 32 29.40 15.76 -17.33
N ILE A 33 28.07 15.66 -17.49
CA ILE A 33 27.15 15.39 -16.39
C ILE A 33 27.25 13.91 -15.95
N PRO A 34 27.53 13.61 -14.67
CA PRO A 34 27.45 12.26 -14.14
C PRO A 34 26.01 11.74 -14.19
N THR A 35 25.87 10.45 -14.49
CA THR A 35 24.57 9.81 -14.68
C THR A 35 24.44 8.53 -13.89
N THR A 36 23.21 8.18 -13.56
CA THR A 36 22.84 6.88 -13.00
C THR A 36 21.63 6.32 -13.73
N VAL A 37 21.48 5.00 -13.72
CA VAL A 37 20.31 4.32 -14.31
C VAL A 37 19.34 4.01 -13.19
N VAL A 38 18.09 4.45 -13.34
CA VAL A 38 16.97 3.96 -12.54
C VAL A 38 16.27 2.91 -13.38
N SER A 39 16.28 1.68 -12.87
CA SER A 39 15.77 0.53 -13.61
C SER A 39 14.33 0.19 -13.23
N VAL A 40 13.63 -0.51 -14.14
CA VAL A 40 12.31 -1.10 -13.90
C VAL A 40 12.31 -1.85 -12.57
N LYS A 41 11.20 -1.75 -11.82
CA LYS A 41 11.01 -2.25 -10.44
C LYS A 41 11.74 -1.46 -9.34
N THR A 42 12.51 -0.42 -9.67
CA THR A 42 12.99 0.50 -8.62
C THR A 42 11.79 1.15 -7.93
N ILE A 43 11.74 1.04 -6.60
CA ILE A 43 10.70 1.67 -5.78
C ILE A 43 11.21 3.00 -5.23
N GLY A 44 10.37 4.02 -5.32
CA GLY A 44 10.51 5.28 -4.59
C GLY A 44 9.24 5.61 -3.82
N LEU A 45 9.37 6.38 -2.74
CA LEU A 45 8.27 6.74 -1.86
C LEU A 45 7.83 8.18 -2.11
N ARG A 46 6.52 8.39 -2.20
CA ARG A 46 5.93 9.73 -2.24
C ARG A 46 5.11 9.96 -0.98
N GLY A 47 5.40 11.07 -0.30
CA GLY A 47 4.61 11.55 0.83
C GLY A 47 3.77 12.77 0.47
N ARG A 48 2.59 12.90 1.07
CA ARG A 48 1.74 14.09 1.01
C ARG A 48 1.14 14.34 2.40
N LYS A 49 1.19 15.60 2.88
CA LYS A 49 0.52 15.98 4.13
C LYS A 49 -0.98 15.75 4.01
N LYS A 50 -1.62 15.41 5.13
CA LYS A 50 -3.04 15.05 5.27
C LYS A 50 -3.39 13.69 4.66
N CYS A 51 -4.67 13.36 4.83
CA CYS A 51 -5.35 12.18 4.34
C CYS A 51 -6.63 12.65 3.64
N ASP A 52 -7.30 11.74 2.95
CA ASP A 52 -8.67 11.93 2.48
C ASP A 52 -9.66 11.47 3.56
N THR A 53 -10.92 11.87 3.43
CA THR A 53 -12.02 11.48 4.32
C THR A 53 -13.13 10.81 3.52
N PHE A 54 -13.70 9.74 4.07
CA PHE A 54 -14.83 9.02 3.50
C PHE A 54 -15.96 8.92 4.52
N LYS A 55 -17.20 9.14 4.06
CA LYS A 55 -18.41 8.88 4.83
C LYS A 55 -18.73 7.41 4.70
N VAL A 56 -18.79 6.71 5.83
CA VAL A 56 -19.04 5.28 5.87
C VAL A 56 -20.08 4.95 6.91
N SER A 57 -20.92 3.97 6.58
CA SER A 57 -21.89 3.41 7.50
C SER A 57 -21.42 2.02 7.93
N PHE A 58 -21.51 1.75 9.23
CA PHE A 58 -21.33 0.43 9.82
C PHE A 58 -22.66 0.00 10.44
N ASP A 59 -23.42 -0.85 9.75
CA ASP A 59 -24.79 -1.20 10.15
C ASP A 59 -25.67 0.07 10.28
N ASP A 60 -26.17 0.40 11.48
CA ASP A 60 -26.95 1.62 11.73
C ASP A 60 -26.09 2.82 12.19
N TYR A 61 -24.76 2.73 12.11
CA TYR A 61 -23.83 3.75 12.62
C TYR A 61 -23.07 4.46 11.49
N ASP A 62 -23.50 5.67 11.18
CA ASP A 62 -22.83 6.56 10.23
C ASP A 62 -21.66 7.30 10.87
N THR A 63 -20.53 7.33 10.16
CA THR A 63 -19.31 8.00 10.61
C THR A 63 -18.44 8.46 9.45
N GLU A 64 -17.35 9.15 9.77
CA GLU A 64 -16.32 9.53 8.81
C GLU A 64 -14.99 8.88 9.21
N ILE A 65 -14.29 8.34 8.20
CA ILE A 65 -12.97 7.72 8.38
C ILE A 65 -11.92 8.47 7.58
N GLU A 66 -10.72 8.62 8.15
CA GLU A 66 -9.56 9.06 7.39
C GLU A 66 -8.90 7.88 6.67
N VAL A 67 -8.58 8.08 5.40
CA VAL A 67 -7.96 7.10 4.51
C VAL A 67 -6.77 7.78 3.83
N PRO A 68 -5.61 7.13 3.70
CA PRO A 68 -4.47 7.78 3.04
C PRO A 68 -4.84 8.13 1.61
N TYR A 69 -4.23 9.18 1.06
CA TYR A 69 -4.30 9.44 -0.36
C TYR A 69 -3.72 8.25 -1.13
N PHE A 70 -4.41 7.80 -2.17
CA PHE A 70 -3.99 6.71 -3.04
C PHE A 70 -4.21 7.06 -4.52
N LYS A 71 -3.66 6.25 -5.44
CA LYS A 71 -3.76 6.44 -6.90
C LYS A 71 -3.46 7.90 -7.30
N LYS A 72 -4.39 8.56 -8.00
CA LYS A 72 -4.24 9.96 -8.46
C LYS A 72 -4.12 10.96 -7.31
N ALA A 73 -4.76 10.70 -6.16
CA ALA A 73 -4.79 11.65 -5.04
C ALA A 73 -3.42 11.83 -4.37
N ILE A 74 -2.57 10.80 -4.35
CA ILE A 74 -1.19 10.90 -3.85
C ILE A 74 -0.18 11.27 -4.94
N GLY A 75 -0.60 11.23 -6.22
CA GLY A 75 0.23 11.53 -7.38
C GLY A 75 0.66 12.99 -7.49
N VAL A 76 1.10 13.37 -8.69
CA VAL A 76 1.37 14.78 -9.02
C VAL A 76 0.06 15.57 -9.14
N PRO A 77 0.04 16.86 -8.77
CA PRO A 77 -1.12 17.71 -9.05
C PRO A 77 -1.34 17.84 -10.57
N PRO A 78 -2.57 18.17 -11.02
CA PRO A 78 -2.79 18.61 -12.40
C PRO A 78 -1.88 19.78 -12.75
N GLU A 79 -1.39 19.83 -13.99
CA GLU A 79 -0.41 20.85 -14.44
C GLU A 79 -0.88 22.27 -14.15
N GLU A 80 -2.14 22.59 -14.44
CA GLU A 80 -2.77 23.89 -14.22
C GLU A 80 -2.73 24.36 -12.75
N LEU A 81 -2.63 23.41 -11.80
CA LEU A 81 -2.63 23.66 -10.36
C LEU A 81 -1.27 23.33 -9.72
N ALA A 82 -0.26 22.98 -10.52
CA ALA A 82 1.05 22.56 -10.04
C ALA A 82 1.86 23.78 -9.59
N PRO A 83 2.13 23.93 -8.28
CA PRO A 83 3.00 24.99 -7.83
C PRO A 83 4.46 24.66 -8.19
N GLY A 84 5.24 25.70 -8.43
CA GLY A 84 6.66 25.63 -8.59
C GLY A 84 7.32 25.08 -7.32
N SER A 85 8.31 24.22 -7.53
CA SER A 85 9.16 23.67 -6.48
C SER A 85 10.62 23.78 -6.90
N ARG A 86 11.52 23.05 -6.23
CA ARG A 86 12.96 23.13 -6.46
C ARG A 86 13.32 22.96 -7.95
N TYR A 87 12.71 21.99 -8.63
CA TYR A 87 13.09 21.65 -10.00
C TYR A 87 11.98 21.82 -11.04
N ASN A 88 10.79 22.28 -10.68
CA ASN A 88 9.71 22.53 -11.64
C ASN A 88 9.17 23.95 -11.47
N LYS A 89 8.82 24.58 -12.59
CA LYS A 89 8.13 25.87 -12.63
C LYS A 89 6.64 25.68 -12.31
N ASP A 90 5.97 26.80 -12.00
CA ASP A 90 4.50 26.85 -11.97
C ASP A 90 3.94 26.32 -13.30
N GLY A 91 2.89 25.51 -13.23
CA GLY A 91 2.28 24.93 -14.43
C GLY A 91 2.94 23.64 -14.93
N ILE A 92 4.03 23.16 -14.29
CA ILE A 92 4.74 21.94 -14.69
C ILE A 92 4.76 20.94 -13.53
N SER A 93 4.26 19.73 -13.77
CA SER A 93 4.23 18.66 -12.76
C SER A 93 5.36 17.66 -12.92
N TYR A 94 6.29 17.66 -11.97
CA TYR A 94 7.29 16.60 -11.81
C TYR A 94 6.98 15.70 -10.62
N LEU A 95 7.34 14.42 -10.73
CA LEU A 95 7.14 13.44 -9.66
C LEU A 95 8.36 13.42 -8.75
N TYR A 96 8.17 13.86 -7.50
CA TYR A 96 9.16 13.78 -6.45
C TYR A 96 8.95 12.51 -5.63
N LEU A 97 10.02 11.71 -5.51
CA LEU A 97 10.12 10.47 -4.76
C LEU A 97 11.33 10.51 -3.83
N THR A 98 11.32 9.66 -2.81
CA THR A 98 12.37 9.52 -1.80
C THR A 98 12.75 8.04 -1.64
N SER A 99 13.92 7.73 -1.09
CA SER A 99 14.36 6.34 -0.90
C SER A 99 13.67 5.60 0.24
N ASP A 100 13.27 6.32 1.27
CA ASP A 100 12.86 5.76 2.54
C ASP A 100 11.87 6.69 3.25
N ILE A 101 11.13 6.11 4.20
CA ILE A 101 10.07 6.78 4.92
C ILE A 101 10.62 8.00 5.68
N GLU A 102 11.79 7.88 6.32
CA GLU A 102 12.43 8.96 7.07
C GLU A 102 12.67 10.19 6.17
N THR A 103 13.21 9.97 4.98
CA THR A 103 13.46 11.00 3.98
C THR A 103 12.17 11.59 3.43
N SER A 104 11.18 10.74 3.10
CA SER A 104 9.85 11.20 2.67
C SER A 104 9.23 12.18 3.67
N ILE A 105 9.44 11.95 4.96
CA ILE A 105 8.80 12.72 6.02
C ILE A 105 9.52 14.02 6.30
N ALA A 106 10.85 13.97 6.28
CA ALA A 106 11.65 15.17 6.38
C ALA A 106 11.32 16.14 5.23
N GLU A 107 11.19 15.64 4.00
CA GLU A 107 10.87 16.46 2.82
C GLU A 107 9.47 17.07 2.86
N ILE A 108 8.44 16.31 3.28
CA ILE A 108 7.10 16.89 3.49
C ILE A 108 7.03 17.78 4.75
N ARG A 109 8.07 17.78 5.60
CA ARG A 109 8.17 18.55 6.85
C ARG A 109 6.98 18.30 7.76
N LEU A 110 6.74 17.02 8.08
CA LEU A 110 5.64 16.62 8.96
C LEU A 110 5.83 17.20 10.37
N GLU A 111 4.80 17.86 10.90
CA GLU A 111 4.83 18.46 12.23
C GLU A 111 4.23 17.54 13.31
N LEU A 112 4.40 17.93 14.57
CA LEU A 112 3.85 17.18 15.69
C LEU A 112 2.33 17.08 15.59
N ASN A 113 1.80 15.86 15.73
CA ASN A 113 0.38 15.51 15.60
C ASN A 113 -0.23 15.67 14.21
N GLU A 114 0.51 16.12 13.19
CA GLU A 114 0.03 16.07 11.81
C GLU A 114 0.00 14.63 11.28
N VAL A 115 -0.89 14.38 10.33
CA VAL A 115 -0.96 13.13 9.58
C VAL A 115 -0.49 13.34 8.15
N CYS A 116 0.06 12.28 7.56
CA CYS A 116 0.40 12.24 6.14
C CYS A 116 0.09 10.88 5.53
N SER A 117 -0.07 10.91 4.21
CA SER A 117 -0.18 9.73 3.37
C SER A 117 1.17 9.48 2.71
N ILE A 118 1.65 8.24 2.73
CA ILE A 118 2.86 7.81 2.01
C ILE A 118 2.51 6.56 1.21
N ALA A 119 2.99 6.48 -0.03
CA ALA A 119 2.84 5.30 -0.88
C ALA A 119 4.06 5.04 -1.76
N ASP A 120 4.14 3.81 -2.24
CA ASP A 120 5.21 3.33 -3.11
C ASP A 120 4.86 3.62 -4.57
N PHE A 121 5.88 4.03 -5.32
CA PHE A 121 5.84 4.25 -6.75
C PHE A 121 6.93 3.40 -7.41
N MET A 122 6.52 2.53 -8.32
CA MET A 122 7.40 1.60 -9.01
C MET A 122 7.73 2.10 -10.41
N CYS A 123 9.02 2.19 -10.70
CA CYS A 123 9.52 2.49 -12.02
C CYS A 123 9.08 1.40 -13.01
N ASN A 124 8.44 1.80 -14.10
CA ASN A 124 7.91 0.91 -15.13
C ASN A 124 8.77 0.89 -16.42
N GLN A 125 9.77 1.77 -16.52
CA GLN A 125 10.67 1.89 -17.67
C GLN A 125 12.05 2.39 -17.23
N ASP A 126 13.11 1.77 -17.75
CA ASP A 126 14.49 2.21 -17.49
C ASP A 126 14.73 3.65 -17.96
N GLY A 127 15.48 4.43 -17.18
CA GLY A 127 15.81 5.82 -17.51
C GLY A 127 17.20 6.24 -17.05
N ILE A 128 17.80 7.18 -17.76
CA ILE A 128 19.06 7.82 -17.38
C ILE A 128 18.76 9.10 -16.63
N TYR A 129 19.24 9.19 -15.40
CA TYR A 129 19.05 10.32 -14.50
C TYR A 129 20.37 11.03 -14.25
N VAL A 130 20.32 12.34 -14.05
CA VAL A 130 21.44 13.11 -13.53
C VAL A 130 21.76 12.61 -12.13
N ASP A 131 23.03 12.26 -11.88
CA ASP A 131 23.49 11.78 -10.57
C ASP A 131 24.28 12.88 -9.84
N VAL A 132 23.59 13.57 -8.93
CA VAL A 132 24.18 14.66 -8.14
C VAL A 132 25.14 14.12 -7.07
N PHE A 133 25.05 12.85 -6.67
CA PHE A 133 25.98 12.27 -5.69
C PHE A 133 27.41 12.29 -6.22
N GLN A 134 27.59 11.90 -7.48
CA GLN A 134 28.90 11.84 -8.12
C GLN A 134 29.51 13.24 -8.37
N MET A 135 28.69 14.29 -8.44
CA MET A 135 29.18 15.67 -8.58
C MET A 135 29.90 16.17 -7.33
N LYS A 136 29.62 15.61 -6.15
CA LYS A 136 30.19 16.04 -4.87
C LYS A 136 31.70 15.84 -4.78
N GLU A 137 32.27 14.92 -5.56
CA GLU A 137 33.72 14.63 -5.53
C GLU A 137 34.44 15.20 -6.76
N ASP A 138 33.70 15.63 -7.78
CA ASP A 138 34.26 16.23 -8.99
C ASP A 138 34.50 17.73 -8.78
N VAL A 139 35.77 18.13 -8.71
CA VAL A 139 36.20 19.53 -8.52
C VAL A 139 35.60 20.46 -9.58
N LEU A 140 35.42 20.00 -10.82
CA LEU A 140 34.88 20.81 -11.92
C LEU A 140 33.37 21.03 -11.81
N LEU A 141 32.67 20.19 -11.02
CA LEU A 141 31.22 20.25 -10.85
C LEU A 141 30.81 20.71 -9.43
N GLN A 142 31.77 21.08 -8.58
CA GLN A 142 31.48 21.54 -7.21
C GLN A 142 30.49 22.70 -7.18
N ASP A 143 30.69 23.71 -8.02
CA ASP A 143 29.80 24.87 -8.06
C ASP A 143 28.38 24.45 -8.49
N LEU A 144 28.25 23.57 -9.49
CA LEU A 144 26.96 23.01 -9.90
C LEU A 144 26.31 22.19 -8.77
N TYR A 145 27.08 21.36 -8.07
CA TYR A 145 26.62 20.61 -6.92
C TYR A 145 26.06 21.55 -5.84
N GLN A 146 26.78 22.64 -5.50
CA GLN A 146 26.31 23.61 -4.51
C GLN A 146 25.01 24.29 -4.96
N ILE A 147 24.88 24.65 -6.24
CA ILE A 147 23.66 25.24 -6.79
C ILE A 147 22.47 24.28 -6.65
N LEU A 148 22.62 23.03 -7.09
CA LEU A 148 21.54 22.02 -7.05
C LEU A 148 21.13 21.64 -5.62
N MET A 149 22.10 21.63 -4.70
CA MET A 149 21.90 21.25 -3.30
C MET A 149 21.47 22.41 -2.41
N ASN A 150 21.48 23.65 -2.91
CA ASN A 150 21.15 24.82 -2.12
C ASN A 150 19.77 24.67 -1.44
N PRO A 151 19.69 24.71 -0.11
CA PRO A 151 18.42 24.56 0.59
C PRO A 151 17.45 25.70 0.24
N LYS A 152 16.16 25.45 0.45
CA LYS A 152 15.14 26.50 0.37
C LYS A 152 15.47 27.59 1.41
N THR A 153 16.06 28.68 0.97
CA THR A 153 16.13 29.92 1.75
C THR A 153 14.82 30.70 1.54
N CYS A 154 14.52 31.72 2.34
CA CYS A 154 13.36 32.59 2.12
C CYS A 154 13.45 33.42 0.82
N ASN A 155 14.41 33.15 -0.06
CA ASN A 155 14.57 33.81 -1.36
C ASN A 155 14.11 32.86 -2.47
N ASP A 156 12.85 33.01 -2.90
CA ASP A 156 12.22 32.17 -3.92
C ASP A 156 12.97 32.20 -5.28
N ARG A 157 13.80 33.23 -5.51
CA ARG A 157 14.59 33.38 -6.75
C ARG A 157 15.66 32.30 -6.93
N ILE A 158 16.08 31.61 -5.87
CA ILE A 158 17.03 30.48 -5.98
C ILE A 158 16.43 29.33 -6.80
N TYR A 159 15.10 29.15 -6.74
CA TYR A 159 14.45 28.12 -7.55
C TYR A 159 14.41 28.45 -9.03
N GLU A 160 14.47 29.74 -9.43
CA GLU A 160 14.59 30.10 -10.85
C GLU A 160 15.84 29.44 -11.49
N ILE A 161 16.94 29.35 -10.74
CA ILE A 161 18.19 28.72 -11.18
C ILE A 161 18.03 27.20 -11.32
N THR A 162 17.57 26.52 -10.26
CA THR A 162 17.45 25.05 -10.28
C THR A 162 16.35 24.57 -11.23
N GLN A 163 15.31 25.36 -11.46
CA GLN A 163 14.27 25.12 -12.47
C GLN A 163 14.81 25.32 -13.89
N CYS A 164 15.68 26.32 -14.13
CA CYS A 164 16.34 26.46 -15.42
C CYS A 164 17.29 25.29 -15.70
N LEU A 165 18.06 24.87 -14.70
CA LEU A 165 18.94 23.71 -14.81
C LEU A 165 18.18 22.41 -15.07
N SER A 166 17.03 22.20 -14.41
CA SER A 166 16.20 21.02 -14.68
C SER A 166 15.61 21.02 -16.10
N ASP A 167 15.21 22.18 -16.63
CA ASP A 167 14.79 22.31 -18.02
C ASP A 167 15.93 21.96 -18.99
N ILE A 168 17.16 22.43 -18.70
CA ILE A 168 18.35 22.08 -19.50
C ILE A 168 18.57 20.57 -19.46
N PHE A 169 18.55 19.95 -18.27
CA PHE A 169 18.73 18.50 -18.13
C PHE A 169 17.65 17.72 -18.87
N LYS A 170 16.39 18.15 -18.81
CA LYS A 170 15.29 17.55 -19.55
C LYS A 170 15.52 17.66 -21.07
N ALA A 171 15.95 18.83 -21.56
CA ALA A 171 16.26 19.06 -22.99
C ALA A 171 17.53 18.34 -23.48
N MET A 172 18.40 17.91 -22.56
CA MET A 172 19.52 17.00 -22.86
C MET A 172 19.08 15.53 -22.97
N GLY A 173 17.84 15.21 -22.61
CA GLY A 173 17.28 13.86 -22.68
C GLY A 173 17.36 13.05 -21.37
N PHE A 174 17.72 13.68 -20.25
CA PHE A 174 17.65 13.02 -18.95
C PHE A 174 16.20 12.88 -18.50
N VAL A 175 15.90 11.77 -17.84
CA VAL A 175 14.56 11.45 -17.33
C VAL A 175 14.26 12.18 -16.01
N GLY A 176 15.30 12.59 -15.30
CA GLY A 176 15.17 13.24 -14.01
C GLY A 176 16.51 13.45 -13.32
N ILE A 177 16.46 13.74 -12.02
CA ILE A 177 17.61 14.03 -11.17
C ILE A 177 17.52 13.17 -9.91
N VAL A 178 18.60 12.45 -9.59
CA VAL A 178 18.79 11.77 -8.30
C VAL A 178 19.78 12.58 -7.48
N TYR A 179 19.40 12.95 -6.26
CA TYR A 179 20.19 13.84 -5.43
C TYR A 179 20.11 13.49 -3.94
N PRO A 180 21.15 13.82 -3.13
CA PRO A 180 21.10 13.61 -1.70
C PRO A 180 19.94 14.34 -1.03
N SER A 181 19.40 13.78 0.05
CA SER A 181 18.56 14.55 0.96
C SER A 181 19.42 15.58 1.71
N THR A 182 18.94 16.81 1.83
CA THR A 182 19.58 17.83 2.70
C THR A 182 19.15 17.69 4.17
N LEU A 183 18.18 16.82 4.44
CA LEU A 183 17.54 16.68 5.75
C LEU A 183 17.83 15.33 6.44
N THR A 184 18.21 14.31 5.67
CA THR A 184 18.43 12.92 6.11
C THR A 184 19.61 12.31 5.35
N GLN A 185 19.96 11.05 5.65
CA GLN A 185 20.98 10.31 4.89
C GLN A 185 20.44 9.62 3.62
N GLY A 186 19.13 9.73 3.37
CA GLY A 186 18.51 9.13 2.20
C GLY A 186 18.72 9.96 0.92
N ARG A 187 18.06 9.52 -0.15
CA ARG A 187 18.11 10.16 -1.47
C ARG A 187 16.72 10.63 -1.90
N ASN A 188 16.73 11.67 -2.70
CA ASN A 188 15.59 12.16 -3.43
C ASN A 188 15.74 11.85 -4.91
N LEU A 189 14.61 11.70 -5.59
CA LEU A 189 14.50 11.54 -7.02
C LEU A 189 13.39 12.47 -7.50
N VAL A 190 13.70 13.32 -8.48
CA VAL A 190 12.67 14.02 -9.25
C VAL A 190 12.63 13.41 -10.65
N CYS A 191 11.46 12.98 -11.09
CA CYS A 191 11.22 12.46 -12.42
C CYS A 191 10.44 13.49 -13.23
N PHE A 192 10.98 13.86 -14.39
CA PHE A 192 10.37 14.84 -15.29
C PHE A 192 9.15 14.32 -16.05
N TYR A 193 8.93 13.00 -15.97
CA TYR A 193 7.92 12.21 -16.68
C TYR A 193 7.17 11.34 -15.65
N PRO A 194 6.19 11.88 -14.92
CA PRO A 194 5.48 11.16 -13.86
C PRO A 194 4.95 9.77 -14.26
N GLU A 195 4.58 9.59 -15.53
CA GLU A 195 4.09 8.34 -16.12
C GLU A 195 5.10 7.18 -16.09
N MET A 196 6.39 7.45 -15.89
CA MET A 196 7.43 6.40 -15.76
C MET A 196 7.37 5.68 -14.41
N PHE A 197 6.54 6.14 -13.49
CA PHE A 197 6.33 5.52 -12.19
C PHE A 197 4.86 5.27 -11.93
N ASN A 198 4.53 4.00 -11.71
CA ASN A 198 3.18 3.59 -11.37
C ASN A 198 3.03 3.52 -9.84
N PHE A 199 1.92 4.04 -9.34
CA PHE A 199 1.50 3.79 -7.96
C PHE A 199 1.40 2.27 -7.72
N VAL A 200 2.02 1.78 -6.64
CA VAL A 200 1.92 0.38 -6.23
C VAL A 200 0.62 0.22 -5.45
N LEU A 201 -0.30 -0.57 -6.00
CA LEU A 201 -1.58 -0.84 -5.36
C LEU A 201 -1.40 -1.35 -3.93
N TYR A 202 -2.21 -0.82 -3.02
CA TYR A 202 -2.28 -1.19 -1.61
C TYR A 202 -1.03 -0.86 -0.78
N SER A 203 -0.08 -0.11 -1.34
CA SER A 203 1.12 0.36 -0.62
C SER A 203 0.86 1.59 0.26
N ASP A 204 -0.26 2.29 0.04
CA ASP A 204 -0.62 3.52 0.73
C ASP A 204 -0.83 3.30 2.24
N ARG A 205 -0.28 4.20 3.04
CA ARG A 205 -0.31 4.15 4.50
C ARG A 205 -0.46 5.53 5.09
N VAL A 206 -1.16 5.59 6.22
CA VAL A 206 -1.22 6.79 7.06
C VAL A 206 -0.09 6.76 8.08
N TYR A 207 0.60 7.88 8.23
CA TYR A 207 1.56 8.11 9.30
C TYR A 207 1.16 9.34 10.11
N LYS A 208 1.45 9.30 11.41
CA LYS A 208 1.28 10.45 12.31
C LYS A 208 2.63 10.91 12.83
N GLY A 209 2.86 12.22 12.84
CA GLY A 209 4.05 12.83 13.44
C GLY A 209 3.98 12.75 14.96
N VAL A 210 4.94 12.06 15.57
CA VAL A 210 5.05 11.86 17.02
C VAL A 210 6.43 12.33 17.49
N LEU A 211 6.47 13.05 18.61
CA LEU A 211 7.74 13.43 19.23
C LEU A 211 8.37 12.22 19.92
N ARG A 212 9.58 11.83 19.49
CA ARG A 212 10.45 10.87 20.18
C ARG A 212 11.88 11.40 20.19
N ASP A 213 12.53 11.35 21.35
CA ASP A 213 13.92 11.77 21.53
C ASP A 213 14.24 13.15 20.91
N SER A 214 13.34 14.13 21.17
CA SER A 214 13.41 15.50 20.64
C SER A 214 13.37 15.64 19.11
N ARG A 215 12.93 14.60 18.39
CA ARG A 215 12.70 14.60 16.95
C ARG A 215 11.27 14.17 16.65
N ILE A 216 10.69 14.73 15.59
CA ILE A 216 9.41 14.26 15.08
C ILE A 216 9.68 13.06 14.19
N ILE A 217 9.10 11.91 14.55
CA ILE A 217 9.17 10.69 13.75
C ILE A 217 7.77 10.29 13.27
N PRO A 218 7.65 9.63 12.11
CA PRO A 218 6.42 8.95 11.76
C PRO A 218 6.16 7.78 12.70
N VAL A 219 4.90 7.59 13.00
CA VAL A 219 4.41 6.29 13.46
C VAL A 219 3.32 5.85 12.50
N SER A 220 3.50 4.68 11.88
CA SER A 220 2.47 4.08 11.03
C SER A 220 1.19 3.96 11.83
N GLN A 221 0.10 4.48 11.29
CA GLN A 221 -1.22 4.34 11.88
C GLN A 221 -1.90 3.12 11.30
N LEU A 222 -2.77 2.51 12.10
CA LEU A 222 -3.75 1.58 11.59
C LEU A 222 -4.76 2.38 10.75
N ASP A 223 -5.17 1.85 9.60
CA ASP A 223 -6.27 2.44 8.84
C ASP A 223 -7.51 2.58 9.75
N GLN A 224 -8.14 3.75 9.75
CA GLN A 224 -9.15 4.07 10.76
C GLN A 224 -10.32 3.10 10.76
N PHE A 225 -10.75 2.62 9.58
CA PHE A 225 -11.83 1.66 9.44
C PHE A 225 -11.56 0.33 10.16
N LYS A 226 -10.29 -0.07 10.34
CA LYS A 226 -9.93 -1.31 11.06
C LYS A 226 -10.23 -1.25 12.57
N ARG A 227 -10.59 -0.08 13.11
CA ARG A 227 -11.06 0.08 14.49
C ARG A 227 -12.47 -0.48 14.70
N PHE A 228 -13.26 -0.64 13.63
CA PHE A 228 -14.62 -1.14 13.69
C PHE A 228 -14.63 -2.65 13.47
N PRO A 229 -15.14 -3.49 14.39
CA PRO A 229 -15.02 -4.95 14.28
C PRO A 229 -15.64 -5.57 13.02
N ASN A 230 -16.65 -4.93 12.42
CA ASN A 230 -17.40 -5.46 11.29
C ASN A 230 -17.03 -4.81 9.94
N TYR A 231 -15.93 -4.05 9.89
CA TYR A 231 -15.52 -3.30 8.69
C TYR A 231 -15.38 -4.15 7.42
N ARG A 232 -15.13 -5.45 7.56
CA ARG A 232 -14.95 -6.39 6.46
C ARG A 232 -16.26 -6.87 5.81
N LYS A 233 -17.40 -6.69 6.47
CA LYS A 233 -18.71 -7.18 5.99
C LYS A 233 -19.76 -6.10 5.89
N GLU A 234 -19.66 -5.07 6.72
CA GLU A 234 -20.76 -4.13 6.97
C GLU A 234 -20.33 -2.68 6.77
N MET A 235 -19.22 -2.44 6.06
CA MET A 235 -18.78 -1.08 5.74
C MET A 235 -19.24 -0.69 4.33
N TYR A 236 -20.04 0.37 4.25
CA TYR A 236 -20.57 0.91 3.00
C TYR A 236 -20.30 2.41 2.92
N SER A 237 -19.97 2.92 1.73
CA SER A 237 -19.99 4.37 1.47
C SER A 237 -21.42 4.86 1.33
N PHE A 238 -21.67 6.13 1.65
CA PHE A 238 -22.97 6.76 1.46
C PHE A 238 -22.85 8.25 1.11
N GLY A 239 -23.80 8.73 0.32
CA GLY A 239 -23.93 10.16 0.02
C GLY A 239 -22.74 10.74 -0.76
N ASP A 240 -22.03 9.89 -1.50
CA ASP A 240 -20.79 10.19 -2.19
C ASP A 240 -21.02 10.40 -3.70
N THR A 241 -20.06 11.04 -4.37
CA THR A 241 -20.04 11.17 -5.83
C THR A 241 -19.57 9.87 -6.48
N GLU A 242 -19.83 9.68 -7.78
CA GLU A 242 -19.34 8.51 -8.54
C GLU A 242 -17.81 8.33 -8.39
N GLU A 243 -17.04 9.42 -8.39
CA GLU A 243 -15.59 9.39 -8.13
C GLU A 243 -15.22 8.88 -6.72
N LYS A 244 -16.02 9.22 -5.71
CA LYS A 244 -15.83 8.75 -4.33
C LYS A 244 -16.26 7.30 -4.16
N GLU A 245 -17.27 6.83 -4.91
CA GLU A 245 -17.67 5.43 -4.97
C GLU A 245 -16.56 4.55 -5.56
N GLU A 246 -15.97 4.93 -6.70
CA GLU A 246 -14.81 4.21 -7.29
C GLU A 246 -13.61 4.20 -6.32
N ALA A 247 -13.38 5.31 -5.62
CA ALA A 247 -12.35 5.41 -4.61
C ALA A 247 -12.65 4.51 -3.39
N PHE A 248 -13.91 4.29 -3.05
CA PHE A 248 -14.31 3.39 -1.97
C PHE A 248 -14.15 1.90 -2.34
N GLU A 249 -14.43 1.52 -3.59
CA GLU A 249 -14.15 0.17 -4.09
C GLU A 249 -12.66 -0.20 -3.91
N TYR A 250 -11.75 0.74 -4.14
CA TYR A 250 -10.32 0.53 -3.88
C TYR A 250 -10.03 0.19 -2.41
N ILE A 251 -10.74 0.81 -1.46
CA ILE A 251 -10.59 0.51 -0.03
C ILE A 251 -11.05 -0.92 0.26
N GLN A 252 -12.17 -1.34 -0.33
CA GLN A 252 -12.65 -2.72 -0.20
C GLN A 252 -11.63 -3.70 -0.78
N ASP A 253 -11.14 -3.47 -1.99
CA ASP A 253 -10.11 -4.29 -2.62
C ASP A 253 -8.83 -4.38 -1.78
N LYS A 254 -8.42 -3.25 -1.17
CA LYS A 254 -7.26 -3.21 -0.24
C LYS A 254 -7.47 -4.14 0.94
N ILE A 255 -8.65 -4.12 1.54
CA ILE A 255 -9.00 -5.00 2.67
C ILE A 255 -8.89 -6.47 2.24
N TYR A 256 -9.44 -6.82 1.06
CA TYR A 256 -9.36 -8.18 0.53
C TYR A 256 -7.91 -8.60 0.29
N HIS A 257 -7.12 -7.75 -0.36
CA HIS A 257 -5.71 -8.01 -0.63
C HIS A 257 -4.92 -8.25 0.65
N GLU A 258 -5.07 -7.39 1.66
CA GLU A 258 -4.37 -7.51 2.94
C GLU A 258 -4.78 -8.78 3.71
N ASP A 259 -6.07 -9.13 3.71
CA ASP A 259 -6.56 -10.37 4.30
C ASP A 259 -5.92 -11.59 3.61
N GLU A 260 -5.82 -11.60 2.28
CA GLU A 260 -5.16 -12.70 1.55
C GLU A 260 -3.66 -12.82 1.86
N GLN A 261 -2.93 -11.69 1.93
CA GLN A 261 -1.51 -11.71 2.28
C GLN A 261 -1.31 -12.21 3.72
N ASN A 262 -2.14 -11.75 4.65
CA ASN A 262 -2.09 -12.20 6.03
C ASN A 262 -2.42 -13.70 6.13
N TYR A 263 -3.46 -14.18 5.43
CA TYR A 263 -3.80 -15.60 5.42
C TYR A 263 -2.65 -16.47 4.92
N LYS A 264 -1.99 -16.07 3.82
CA LYS A 264 -0.80 -16.78 3.29
C LYS A 264 0.34 -16.78 4.31
N TYR A 265 0.62 -15.65 4.95
CA TYR A 265 1.62 -15.55 6.01
C TYR A 265 1.32 -16.51 7.17
N ARG A 266 0.08 -16.50 7.68
CA ARG A 266 -0.37 -17.41 8.74
C ARG A 266 -0.27 -18.88 8.36
N CYS A 267 -0.65 -19.23 7.13
CA CYS A 267 -0.50 -20.60 6.64
C CYS A 267 0.97 -21.04 6.68
N ASN A 268 1.88 -20.19 6.18
CA ASN A 268 3.32 -20.47 6.23
C ASN A 268 3.83 -20.61 7.68
N GLU A 269 3.38 -19.75 8.59
CA GLU A 269 3.69 -19.85 10.02
C GLU A 269 3.23 -21.20 10.61
N ILE A 270 2.00 -21.60 10.33
CA ILE A 270 1.41 -22.87 10.79
C ILE A 270 2.23 -24.06 10.28
N PHE A 271 2.46 -24.16 8.97
CA PHE A 271 3.11 -25.35 8.39
C PHE A 271 4.58 -25.51 8.75
N ASN A 272 5.23 -24.45 9.25
CA ASN A 272 6.60 -24.50 9.75
C ASN A 272 6.69 -24.94 11.23
N MET A 273 5.56 -25.14 11.92
CA MET A 273 5.52 -25.50 13.34
C MET A 273 5.27 -27.00 13.56
N PRO A 274 5.72 -27.58 14.70
CA PRO A 274 5.36 -28.95 15.08
C PRO A 274 3.85 -29.15 15.24
N PRO A 275 3.31 -30.37 15.05
CA PRO A 275 1.86 -30.63 15.04
C PRO A 275 1.08 -30.10 16.25
N ILE A 276 1.61 -30.25 17.46
CA ILE A 276 0.96 -29.76 18.69
C ILE A 276 0.73 -28.23 18.68
N ASN A 277 1.61 -27.48 18.01
CA ASN A 277 1.50 -26.03 17.86
C ASN A 277 0.61 -25.65 16.67
N GLN A 278 0.51 -26.51 15.64
CA GLN A 278 -0.33 -26.28 14.47
C GLN A 278 -1.80 -26.14 14.86
N GLU A 279 -2.32 -27.00 15.73
CA GLU A 279 -3.73 -26.93 16.16
C GLU A 279 -4.05 -25.60 16.87
N ILE A 280 -3.15 -25.11 17.73
CA ILE A 280 -3.31 -23.82 18.42
C ILE A 280 -3.37 -22.68 17.40
N LEU A 281 -2.45 -22.67 16.44
CA LEU A 281 -2.37 -21.63 15.42
C LEU A 281 -3.56 -21.71 14.44
N LEU A 282 -4.03 -22.90 14.08
CA LEU A 282 -5.24 -23.09 13.28
C LEU A 282 -6.48 -22.56 14.01
N ASN A 283 -6.58 -22.75 15.33
CA ASN A 283 -7.67 -22.17 16.11
C ASN A 283 -7.62 -20.63 16.13
N GLN A 284 -6.42 -20.03 16.15
CA GLN A 284 -6.25 -18.59 16.03
C GLN A 284 -6.60 -18.10 14.62
N LEU A 285 -6.19 -18.82 13.58
CA LEU A 285 -6.54 -18.54 12.19
C LEU A 285 -8.06 -18.45 12.01
N ILE A 286 -8.83 -19.38 12.57
CA ILE A 286 -10.29 -19.32 12.48
C ILE A 286 -10.84 -18.03 13.09
N LYS A 287 -10.39 -17.65 14.29
CA LYS A 287 -10.83 -16.40 14.95
C LYS A 287 -10.48 -15.16 14.13
N GLU A 288 -9.33 -15.17 13.47
CA GLU A 288 -8.86 -14.06 12.64
C GLU A 288 -9.67 -13.94 11.34
N PHE A 289 -10.02 -15.06 10.71
CA PHE A 289 -10.64 -15.08 9.37
C PHE A 289 -12.15 -15.38 9.36
N GLU A 290 -12.79 -15.68 10.49
CA GLU A 290 -14.23 -16.04 10.53
C GLU A 290 -15.16 -14.94 10.02
N LYS A 291 -14.74 -13.67 10.09
CA LYS A 291 -15.49 -12.50 9.61
C LYS A 291 -14.96 -11.96 8.27
N THR A 292 -14.14 -12.73 7.56
CA THR A 292 -13.55 -12.34 6.26
C THR A 292 -14.18 -13.13 5.12
N HIS A 293 -13.85 -12.76 3.88
CA HIS A 293 -14.15 -13.57 2.69
C HIS A 293 -13.40 -14.92 2.68
N LEU A 294 -12.30 -15.04 3.42
CA LEU A 294 -11.48 -16.25 3.56
C LEU A 294 -12.02 -17.22 4.63
N ARG A 295 -13.17 -16.92 5.24
CA ARG A 295 -13.81 -17.77 6.26
C ARG A 295 -13.88 -19.23 5.82
N LYS A 296 -14.40 -19.50 4.61
CA LYS A 296 -14.60 -20.87 4.10
C LYS A 296 -13.27 -21.64 4.10
N ILE A 297 -12.25 -21.07 3.46
CA ILE A 297 -10.95 -21.73 3.32
C ILE A 297 -10.20 -21.87 4.65
N ALA A 298 -10.39 -20.95 5.59
CA ALA A 298 -9.82 -21.05 6.93
C ALA A 298 -10.37 -22.28 7.68
N TYR A 299 -11.70 -22.46 7.67
CA TYR A 299 -12.35 -23.64 8.25
C TYR A 299 -11.93 -24.93 7.53
N GLN A 300 -11.90 -24.94 6.20
CA GLN A 300 -11.48 -26.11 5.43
C GLN A 300 -10.02 -26.50 5.68
N LEU A 301 -9.13 -25.52 5.91
CA LEU A 301 -7.74 -25.79 6.26
C LEU A 301 -7.63 -26.54 7.59
N ARG A 302 -8.29 -26.05 8.64
CA ARG A 302 -8.32 -26.73 9.95
C ARG A 302 -9.04 -28.07 9.87
N GLY A 303 -10.12 -28.15 9.11
CA GLY A 303 -10.84 -29.39 8.85
C GLY A 303 -9.94 -30.44 8.20
N THR A 304 -9.18 -30.06 7.18
CA THR A 304 -8.21 -30.92 6.49
C THR A 304 -7.11 -31.42 7.42
N TYR A 305 -6.60 -30.55 8.30
CA TYR A 305 -5.66 -30.95 9.35
C TYR A 305 -6.22 -32.06 10.24
N TYR A 306 -7.45 -31.90 10.76
CA TYR A 306 -8.09 -32.93 11.58
C TYR A 306 -8.38 -34.23 10.81
N MET A 307 -8.82 -34.14 9.55
CA MET A 307 -9.03 -35.31 8.69
C MET A 307 -7.75 -36.14 8.55
N ASN A 308 -6.60 -35.49 8.33
CA ASN A 308 -5.30 -36.17 8.20
C ASN A 308 -4.76 -36.75 9.52
N LEU A 309 -5.28 -36.31 10.66
CA LEU A 309 -5.02 -36.92 11.96
C LEU A 309 -5.95 -38.10 12.27
N GLY A 310 -6.94 -38.38 11.42
CA GLY A 310 -7.99 -39.37 11.69
C GLY A 310 -9.09 -38.87 12.64
N GLU A 311 -9.10 -37.58 12.98
CA GLU A 311 -10.12 -36.94 13.82
C GLU A 311 -11.35 -36.54 12.97
N TYR A 312 -11.96 -37.53 12.30
CA TYR A 312 -12.96 -37.32 11.24
C TYR A 312 -14.13 -36.42 11.66
N LYS A 313 -14.68 -36.65 12.85
CA LYS A 313 -15.79 -35.84 13.37
C LYS A 313 -15.44 -34.35 13.44
N LYS A 314 -14.26 -34.00 13.95
CA LYS A 314 -13.80 -32.60 14.04
C LYS A 314 -13.59 -32.02 12.64
N GLY A 315 -12.93 -32.78 11.77
CA GLY A 315 -12.67 -32.39 10.38
C GLY A 315 -13.95 -32.08 9.62
N ILE A 316 -14.89 -33.03 9.60
CA ILE A 316 -16.18 -32.88 8.92
C ILE A 316 -17.00 -31.73 9.51
N TRP A 317 -16.95 -31.52 10.82
CA TRP A 317 -17.62 -30.39 11.47
C TRP A 317 -17.11 -29.04 10.96
N ASP A 318 -15.80 -28.89 10.72
CA ASP A 318 -15.23 -27.70 10.11
C ASP A 318 -15.68 -27.51 8.66
N TYR A 319 -15.78 -28.59 7.87
CA TYR A 319 -16.35 -28.53 6.52
C TYR A 319 -17.81 -28.07 6.54
N ILE A 320 -18.62 -28.59 7.47
CA ILE A 320 -20.01 -28.14 7.67
C ILE A 320 -20.06 -26.64 7.98
N ILE A 321 -19.28 -26.19 8.96
CA ILE A 321 -19.25 -24.77 9.36
C ILE A 321 -18.78 -23.89 8.20
N SER A 322 -17.80 -24.36 7.41
CA SER A 322 -17.23 -23.60 6.28
C SER A 322 -18.28 -23.20 5.25
N LEU A 323 -19.27 -24.07 5.01
CA LEU A 323 -20.32 -23.88 4.00
C LEU A 323 -21.44 -22.92 4.45
N ASN A 324 -21.53 -22.62 5.76
CA ASN A 324 -22.44 -21.62 6.33
C ASN A 324 -23.91 -21.75 5.85
N ARG A 325 -24.43 -22.98 5.77
CA ARG A 325 -25.79 -23.26 5.28
C ARG A 325 -26.83 -23.03 6.38
N CYS A 326 -27.96 -22.43 6.02
CA CYS A 326 -29.13 -22.35 6.90
C CYS A 326 -29.97 -23.64 6.84
N GLU A 327 -30.96 -23.78 7.73
CA GLU A 327 -31.77 -25.01 7.87
C GLU A 327 -32.48 -25.42 6.58
N SER A 328 -32.98 -24.46 5.79
CA SER A 328 -33.63 -24.74 4.51
C SER A 328 -32.69 -25.30 3.44
N GLN A 329 -31.38 -25.29 3.68
CA GLN A 329 -30.35 -25.78 2.75
C GLN A 329 -29.74 -27.11 3.21
N TRP A 330 -30.21 -27.69 4.32
CA TRP A 330 -29.65 -28.91 4.90
C TRP A 330 -29.77 -30.14 4.00
N ASP A 331 -30.82 -30.21 3.17
CA ASP A 331 -31.03 -31.32 2.24
C ASP A 331 -29.88 -31.48 1.22
N THR A 332 -29.17 -30.38 0.92
CA THR A 332 -27.99 -30.38 0.02
C THR A 332 -26.65 -30.36 0.75
N LEU A 333 -26.65 -30.23 2.09
CA LEU A 333 -25.41 -30.02 2.84
C LEU A 333 -24.52 -31.26 2.83
N ILE A 334 -25.10 -32.44 2.99
CA ILE A 334 -24.35 -33.71 3.01
C ILE A 334 -23.56 -33.87 1.72
N GLU A 335 -24.22 -33.74 0.57
CA GLU A 335 -23.56 -33.85 -0.73
C GLU A 335 -22.51 -32.76 -0.95
N SER A 336 -22.77 -31.52 -0.50
CA SER A 336 -21.77 -30.45 -0.57
C SER A 336 -20.53 -30.77 0.28
N VAL A 337 -20.70 -31.30 1.50
CA VAL A 337 -19.58 -31.68 2.37
C VAL A 337 -18.79 -32.83 1.76
N LYS A 338 -19.48 -33.86 1.22
CA LYS A 338 -18.84 -34.95 0.50
C LYS A 338 -17.99 -34.44 -0.66
N GLU A 339 -18.56 -33.59 -1.51
CA GLU A 339 -17.86 -33.03 -2.66
C GLU A 339 -16.59 -32.27 -2.22
N GLU A 340 -16.69 -31.38 -1.24
CA GLU A 340 -15.55 -30.59 -0.73
C GLU A 340 -14.45 -31.48 -0.12
N VAL A 341 -14.81 -32.52 0.63
CA VAL A 341 -13.84 -33.43 1.27
C VAL A 341 -13.18 -34.36 0.23
N ILE A 342 -13.97 -34.95 -0.67
CA ILE A 342 -13.47 -35.87 -1.71
C ILE A 342 -12.53 -35.15 -2.67
N ASN A 343 -12.90 -33.94 -3.10
CA ASN A 343 -12.12 -33.16 -4.07
C ASN A 343 -10.89 -32.48 -3.45
N ASN A 344 -10.80 -32.40 -2.11
CA ASN A 344 -9.64 -31.78 -1.47
C ASN A 344 -8.39 -32.69 -1.52
N VAL A 345 -7.46 -32.37 -2.40
CA VAL A 345 -6.21 -33.12 -2.63
C VAL A 345 -5.26 -33.14 -1.43
N ALA A 346 -5.40 -32.22 -0.47
CA ALA A 346 -4.56 -32.18 0.73
C ALA A 346 -4.99 -33.20 1.80
N ILE A 347 -6.18 -33.81 1.66
CA ILE A 347 -6.60 -34.95 2.48
C ILE A 347 -6.02 -36.23 1.87
N SER A 348 -5.23 -36.98 2.65
CA SER A 348 -4.62 -38.24 2.21
C SER A 348 -5.68 -39.25 1.76
N ASN A 349 -5.42 -39.95 0.65
CA ASN A 349 -6.35 -40.94 0.08
C ASN A 349 -6.75 -42.05 1.06
N GLN A 350 -5.91 -42.35 2.06
CA GLN A 350 -6.23 -43.33 3.10
C GLN A 350 -7.47 -42.92 3.93
N HIS A 351 -7.79 -41.62 3.98
CA HIS A 351 -8.94 -41.07 4.71
C HIS A 351 -10.18 -40.89 3.81
N LYS A 352 -10.11 -41.31 2.53
CA LYS A 352 -11.20 -41.22 1.56
C LYS A 352 -11.75 -42.59 1.15
N GLY A 353 -11.64 -43.57 2.05
CA GLY A 353 -12.12 -44.94 1.85
C GLY A 353 -13.62 -45.10 2.10
N GLU A 354 -14.07 -46.35 2.17
CA GLU A 354 -15.49 -46.74 2.25
C GLU A 354 -16.23 -46.12 3.46
N GLU A 355 -15.54 -45.91 4.59
CA GLU A 355 -16.14 -45.36 5.81
C GLU A 355 -16.37 -43.83 5.75
N LEU A 356 -15.86 -43.12 4.75
CA LEU A 356 -15.97 -41.66 4.67
C LEU A 356 -17.43 -41.20 4.60
N ASP A 357 -18.22 -41.85 3.73
CA ASP A 357 -19.62 -41.50 3.54
C ASP A 357 -20.44 -41.71 4.82
N GLU A 358 -20.18 -42.80 5.55
CA GLU A 358 -20.83 -43.07 6.83
C GLU A 358 -20.48 -41.99 7.87
N ASN A 359 -19.20 -41.62 7.97
CA ASN A 359 -18.73 -40.59 8.88
C ASN A 359 -19.34 -39.21 8.58
N ILE A 360 -19.44 -38.85 7.29
CA ILE A 360 -20.07 -37.59 6.85
C ILE A 360 -21.55 -37.59 7.20
N ASN A 361 -22.28 -38.63 6.83
CA ASN A 361 -23.71 -38.75 7.14
C ASN A 361 -23.96 -38.67 8.65
N ALA A 362 -23.20 -39.41 9.45
CA ALA A 362 -23.34 -39.41 10.91
C ALA A 362 -23.08 -38.02 11.50
N THR A 363 -21.99 -37.35 11.08
CA THR A 363 -21.61 -36.04 11.61
C THR A 363 -22.59 -34.95 11.19
N CYS A 364 -23.07 -34.94 9.94
CA CYS A 364 -24.09 -34.00 9.49
C CYS A 364 -25.40 -34.16 10.26
N ASN A 365 -25.86 -35.40 10.45
CA ASN A 365 -27.08 -35.67 11.23
C ASN A 365 -26.94 -35.23 12.69
N GLU A 366 -25.77 -35.42 13.29
CA GLU A 366 -25.49 -34.90 14.63
C GLU A 366 -25.53 -33.37 14.67
N TYR A 367 -24.90 -32.70 13.70
CA TYR A 367 -24.92 -31.24 13.58
C TYR A 367 -26.36 -30.71 13.47
N PHE A 368 -27.19 -31.31 12.62
CA PHE A 368 -28.60 -30.94 12.45
C PHE A 368 -29.38 -31.03 13.77
N ARG A 369 -29.19 -32.13 14.50
CA ARG A 369 -29.83 -32.32 15.81
C ARG A 369 -29.39 -31.25 16.80
N VAL A 370 -28.08 -30.99 16.92
CA VAL A 370 -27.54 -29.97 17.84
C VAL A 370 -28.08 -28.57 17.52
N CYS A 371 -28.16 -28.21 16.24
CA CYS A 371 -28.72 -26.93 15.79
C CYS A 371 -30.21 -26.80 16.13
N LYS A 372 -31.02 -27.84 15.89
CA LYS A 372 -32.45 -27.87 16.25
C LYS A 372 -32.67 -27.75 17.76
N GLU A 373 -31.90 -28.47 18.56
CA GLU A 373 -31.96 -28.38 20.03
C GLU A 373 -31.63 -26.97 20.52
N ARG A 374 -30.62 -26.32 19.93
CA ARG A 374 -30.25 -24.94 20.27
C ARG A 374 -31.37 -23.95 19.92
N ASN A 375 -31.96 -24.07 18.73
CA ASN A 375 -33.07 -23.20 18.30
C ASN A 375 -34.28 -23.35 19.23
N ASN A 376 -34.65 -24.58 19.58
CA ASN A 376 -35.74 -24.85 20.51
C ASN A 376 -35.51 -24.23 21.90
N ARG A 377 -34.27 -24.27 22.41
CA ARG A 377 -33.91 -23.60 23.68
C ARG A 377 -34.04 -22.08 23.60
N ILE A 378 -33.60 -21.47 22.49
CA ILE A 378 -33.71 -20.02 22.28
C ILE A 378 -35.18 -19.61 22.21
N ILE A 379 -36.01 -20.32 21.44
CA ILE A 379 -37.45 -20.07 21.32
C ILE A 379 -38.13 -20.21 22.69
N SER A 380 -37.80 -21.27 23.45
CA SER A 380 -38.34 -21.44 24.80
C SER A 380 -37.94 -20.31 25.75
N TYR A 381 -36.73 -19.76 25.63
CA TYR A 381 -36.28 -18.63 26.45
C TYR A 381 -37.03 -17.34 26.08
N LEU A 382 -37.17 -17.06 24.78
CA LEU A 382 -37.91 -15.89 24.26
C LEU A 382 -39.43 -15.95 24.51
N ASN A 383 -40.00 -17.14 24.73
CA ASN A 383 -41.41 -17.28 25.08
C ASN A 383 -41.67 -17.17 26.59
N ASN A 384 -40.62 -17.23 27.42
CA ASN A 384 -40.70 -17.20 28.88
C ASN A 384 -40.23 -15.85 29.48
N HIS A 385 -39.78 -14.93 28.63
CA HIS A 385 -39.36 -13.56 28.94
C HIS A 385 -39.93 -12.62 27.90
#